data_AF-A0A7T8GSW4-F1
#
_entry.id   AF-A0A7T8GSW4-F1
#
_cell.length_a   1.000
_cell.length_b   1.000
_cell.length_c   1.000
_cell.angle_alpha   90.00
_cell.angle_beta   90.00
_cell.angle_gamma   90.00
#
_symmetry.space_group_name_H-M   'P 1'
#
loop_
_entity.id
_entity.type
_entity.pdbx_description
1 polymer ?
#
loop_
_entity_poly.entity_id
_entity_poly.type
_entity_poly.pdbx_seq_one_letter_code
_entity_poly.pdbx_strand_id
1 'polypeptide(L)'
;NERRALHLLLHNDVRWLSKGNALQRFCDLREEITVFLRNSKHRKAHIHLNRMSDDAFVSNVCFLNDIFKHLNDLNLTLQGRDKTVIDLAEQMRAFPT
;
A
#
# COMPACT_ATOMS: atom_id res chain seq x y z
N ASN A 1 -5.44 -0.46 -29.94
CA ASN A 1 -4.80 -1.42 -29.03
C ASN A 1 -3.84 -0.77 -28.03
N GLU A 2 -3.02 0.23 -28.38
CA GLU A 2 -2.10 0.88 -27.40
C GLU A 2 -2.78 1.84 -26.40
N ARG A 3 -3.75 2.65 -26.84
CA ARG A 3 -4.45 3.60 -25.94
C ARG A 3 -5.22 2.93 -24.79
N ARG A 4 -5.71 1.70 -24.99
CA ARG A 4 -6.34 0.90 -23.92
C ARG A 4 -5.30 0.32 -22.95
N ALA A 5 -4.14 -0.09 -23.45
CA ALA A 5 -3.04 -0.60 -22.60
C ALA A 5 -2.49 0.50 -21.69
N LEU A 6 -2.26 1.70 -22.22
CA LEU A 6 -1.84 2.87 -21.42
C LEU A 6 -2.86 3.23 -20.34
N HIS A 7 -4.16 3.20 -20.67
CA HIS A 7 -5.22 3.45 -19.69
C HIS A 7 -5.26 2.39 -18.58
N LEU A 8 -5.06 1.11 -18.93
CA LEU A 8 -5.00 0.03 -17.94
C LEU A 8 -3.77 0.14 -17.03
N LEU A 9 -2.62 0.52 -17.57
CA LEU A 9 -1.39 0.76 -16.80
C LEU A 9 -1.57 1.93 -15.83
N LEU A 10 -2.00 3.10 -16.32
CA LEU A 10 -2.28 4.28 -15.50
C LEU A 10 -3.33 3.99 -14.41
N HIS A 11 -4.37 3.23 -14.73
CA HIS A 11 -5.40 2.86 -13.75
C HIS A 11 -4.88 1.86 -12.71
N ASN A 12 -4.00 0.93 -13.11
CA ASN A 12 -3.32 0.05 -12.17
C ASN A 12 -2.46 0.88 -11.21
N ASP A 13 -1.77 1.90 -11.72
CA ASP A 13 -0.86 2.73 -10.95
C ASP A 13 -1.53 3.50 -9.82
N VAL A 14 -2.66 4.12 -10.12
CA VAL A 14 -3.48 4.81 -9.12
C VAL A 14 -4.04 3.82 -8.09
N ARG A 15 -4.36 2.60 -8.52
CA ARG A 15 -5.01 1.60 -7.66
C ARG A 15 -4.06 1.05 -6.60
N TRP A 16 -2.82 0.76 -6.95
CA TRP A 16 -1.88 0.22 -5.97
C TRP A 16 -1.35 1.32 -5.05
N LEU A 17 -1.20 2.56 -5.53
CA LEU A 17 -0.92 3.73 -4.68
C LEU A 17 -2.00 3.91 -3.61
N SER A 18 -3.28 3.85 -4.02
CA SER A 18 -4.41 3.90 -3.09
C SER A 18 -4.42 2.75 -2.09
N LYS A 19 -3.98 1.54 -2.50
CA LYS A 19 -3.93 0.36 -1.62
C LYS A 19 -2.82 0.50 -0.58
N GLY A 20 -1.63 0.94 -0.99
CA GLY A 20 -0.52 1.22 -0.07
C GLY A 20 -0.90 2.30 0.96
N ASN A 21 -1.51 3.39 0.50
CA ASN A 21 -1.95 4.47 1.40
C ASN A 21 -3.05 4.02 2.38
N ALA A 22 -3.96 3.14 1.95
CA ALA A 22 -4.97 2.57 2.84
C ALA A 22 -4.33 1.65 3.90
N LEU A 23 -3.31 0.87 3.51
CA LEU A 23 -2.59 -0.02 4.41
C LEU A 23 -1.76 0.75 5.44
N GLN A 24 -1.07 1.82 5.02
CA GLN A 24 -0.32 2.69 5.92
C GLN A 24 -1.25 3.28 6.99
N ARG A 25 -2.39 3.85 6.58
CA ARG A 25 -3.39 4.37 7.53
C ARG A 25 -3.92 3.30 8.48
N PHE A 26 -4.08 2.07 7.99
CA PHE A 26 -4.50 0.96 8.83
C PHE A 26 -3.43 0.64 9.90
N CYS A 27 -2.15 0.63 9.54
CA CYS A 27 -1.04 0.47 10.49
C CYS A 27 -1.00 1.61 11.52
N ASP A 28 -1.11 2.86 11.05
CA ASP A 28 -1.07 4.06 11.89
C ASP A 28 -2.22 4.09 12.91
N LEU A 29 -3.40 3.59 12.52
CA LEU A 29 -4.60 3.57 13.35
C LEU A 29 -4.84 2.23 14.07
N ARG A 30 -3.85 1.33 14.12
CA ARG A 30 -4.03 -0.03 14.65
C ARG A 30 -4.56 -0.02 16.09
N GLU A 31 -4.06 0.88 16.93
CA GLU A 31 -4.47 0.97 18.33
C GLU A 31 -5.92 1.45 18.46
N GLU A 32 -6.30 2.48 17.71
CA GLU A 32 -7.65 3.02 17.65
C GLU A 32 -8.64 2.01 17.10
N ILE A 33 -8.25 1.27 16.04
CA ILE A 33 -9.04 0.16 15.48
C ILE A 33 -9.23 -0.92 16.54
N THR A 34 -8.19 -1.25 17.31
CA THR A 34 -8.27 -2.24 18.39
C THR A 34 -9.23 -1.80 19.49
N VAL A 35 -9.17 -0.54 19.92
CA VAL A 35 -10.10 0.04 20.91
C VAL A 35 -11.54 0.04 20.37
N PHE A 36 -11.73 0.44 19.12
CA PHE A 36 -13.04 0.42 18.46
C PHE A 36 -13.63 -1.00 18.42
N LEU A 37 -12.81 -2.00 18.05
CA LEU A 37 -13.24 -3.40 18.00
C LEU A 37 -13.61 -3.96 19.37
N ARG A 38 -12.87 -3.61 20.44
CA ARG A 38 -13.20 -4.00 21.82
C ARG A 38 -14.55 -3.46 22.28
N ASN A 39 -14.90 -2.25 21.87
CA ASN A 39 -16.15 -1.59 22.24
C ASN A 39 -17.35 -1.97 21.33
N SER A 40 -17.10 -2.73 20.26
CA SER A 40 -18.12 -3.07 19.28
C SER A 40 -18.97 -4.26 19.75
N LYS A 41 -20.30 -4.09 19.69
CA LYS A 41 -21.28 -5.18 19.94
C LYS A 41 -21.46 -6.12 18.74
N HIS A 42 -20.77 -5.85 17.63
CA HIS A 42 -20.94 -6.61 16.40
C HIS A 42 -20.30 -8.00 16.55
N ARG A 43 -21.01 -9.06 16.13
CA ARG A 43 -20.54 -10.46 16.27
C ARG A 43 -19.16 -10.71 15.66
N LYS A 44 -18.83 -10.03 14.54
CA LYS A 44 -17.52 -10.16 13.88
C LYS A 44 -16.39 -9.40 14.56
N ALA A 45 -16.67 -8.48 15.49
CA ALA A 45 -15.64 -7.65 16.10
C ALA A 45 -14.58 -8.48 16.83
N HIS A 46 -15.00 -9.55 17.52
CA HIS A 46 -14.09 -10.47 18.19
C HIS A 46 -13.12 -11.17 17.22
N ILE A 47 -13.58 -11.56 16.03
CA ILE A 47 -12.73 -12.20 15.01
C ILE A 47 -11.64 -11.22 14.55
N HIS A 48 -12.02 -9.97 14.29
CA HIS A 48 -11.06 -8.94 13.87
C HIS A 48 -10.12 -8.53 15.00
N LEU A 49 -10.61 -8.49 16.25
CA LEU A 49 -9.78 -8.22 17.41
C LEU A 49 -8.69 -9.28 17.59
N ASN A 50 -9.04 -10.56 17.44
CA ASN A 50 -8.07 -11.66 17.50
C ASN A 50 -7.00 -11.53 16.39
N ARG A 51 -7.36 -11.02 15.21
CA ARG A 51 -6.38 -10.70 14.15
C ARG A 51 -5.46 -9.54 14.52
N MET A 52 -5.95 -8.51 15.21
CA MET A 52 -5.12 -7.37 15.65
C MET A 52 -4.11 -7.75 16.75
N SER A 53 -4.37 -8.86 17.45
CA SER A 53 -3.49 -9.44 18.48
C SER A 53 -2.64 -10.61 17.98
N ASP A 54 -2.80 -11.03 16.72
CA ASP A 54 -1.99 -12.07 16.09
C ASP A 54 -0.72 -11.44 15.51
N ASP A 55 0.41 -11.64 16.18
CA ASP A 55 1.70 -11.06 15.80
C ASP A 55 2.14 -11.47 14.39
N ALA A 56 1.82 -12.69 13.94
CA ALA A 56 2.15 -13.12 12.60
C ALA A 56 1.33 -12.36 11.55
N PHE A 57 0.04 -12.16 11.82
CA PHE A 57 -0.81 -11.34 10.95
C PHE A 57 -0.33 -9.89 10.90
N VAL A 58 -0.05 -9.29 12.06
CA VAL A 58 0.42 -7.89 12.15
C VAL A 58 1.77 -7.74 11.45
N SER A 59 2.71 -8.67 11.67
CA SER A 59 4.02 -8.66 11.00
C SER A 59 3.87 -8.73 9.48
N ASN A 60 2.98 -9.58 8.97
CA ASN A 60 2.72 -9.67 7.53
C ASN A 60 2.13 -8.37 6.98
N VAL A 61 1.25 -7.70 7.73
CA VAL A 61 0.67 -6.41 7.33
C VAL A 61 1.73 -5.31 7.32
N CYS A 62 2.58 -5.22 8.34
CA CYS A 62 3.67 -4.25 8.39
C CYS A 62 4.67 -4.49 7.23
N PHE A 63 5.07 -5.74 7.01
CA PHE A 63 5.95 -6.10 5.90
C PHE A 63 5.36 -5.70 4.54
N LEU A 64 4.07 -5.99 4.33
CA LEU A 64 3.37 -5.60 3.12
C LEU A 64 3.28 -4.07 2.97
N ASN A 65 3.08 -3.35 4.08
CA ASN A 65 3.09 -1.89 4.08
C ASN A 65 4.45 -1.31 3.67
N ASP A 66 5.55 -1.89 4.14
CA ASP A 66 6.90 -1.47 3.76
C ASP A 66 7.15 -1.66 2.27
N ILE A 67 6.74 -2.82 1.70
CA ILE A 67 6.81 -3.06 0.25
C ILE A 67 5.98 -2.02 -0.51
N PHE A 68 4.74 -1.78 -0.08
CA PHE A 68 3.88 -0.80 -0.75
C PHE A 68 4.45 0.62 -0.67
N LYS A 69 5.11 0.98 0.43
CA LYS A 69 5.77 2.27 0.58
C LYS A 69 6.90 2.43 -0.44
N HIS A 70 7.78 1.43 -0.56
CA HIS A 70 8.85 1.45 -1.56
C HIS A 70 8.31 1.54 -2.98
N LEU A 71 7.29 0.73 -3.30
CA LEU A 71 6.63 0.82 -4.60
C LEU A 71 6.08 2.22 -4.81
N ASN A 72 5.36 2.79 -3.81
CA ASN A 72 4.69 4.09 -3.90
C ASN A 72 5.69 5.18 -4.24
N ASP A 73 6.83 5.19 -3.55
CA ASP A 73 7.91 6.14 -3.77
C ASP A 73 8.51 6.01 -5.17
N LEU A 74 8.75 4.77 -5.64
CA LEU A 74 9.22 4.51 -7.01
C LEU A 74 8.22 5.08 -8.04
N ASN A 75 6.93 4.85 -7.86
CA ASN A 75 5.94 5.30 -8.83
C ASN A 75 5.69 6.78 -8.81
N LEU A 76 5.70 7.42 -7.65
CA LEU A 76 5.68 8.88 -7.59
C LEU A 76 6.90 9.45 -8.30
N THR A 77 8.05 8.75 -8.21
CA THR A 77 9.23 9.12 -8.98
C THR A 77 9.06 8.84 -10.48
N LEU A 78 8.41 7.78 -10.90
CA LEU A 78 8.16 7.53 -12.33
C LEU A 78 7.08 8.47 -12.90
N GLN A 79 6.11 8.87 -12.07
CA GLN A 79 5.01 9.77 -12.39
C GLN A 79 5.43 11.23 -12.17
N GLY A 80 6.09 11.82 -13.15
CA GLY A 80 6.43 13.25 -13.13
C GLY A 80 6.47 13.82 -14.53
N ARG A 81 6.28 15.13 -14.65
CA ARG A 81 6.62 15.85 -15.89
C ARG A 81 8.12 16.05 -15.93
N ASP A 82 8.64 16.33 -17.12
CA ASP A 82 10.05 16.70 -17.34
C ASP A 82 11.06 15.60 -16.95
N LYS A 83 10.72 14.32 -17.19
CA LYS A 83 11.63 13.18 -17.03
C LYS A 83 12.01 12.59 -18.38
N THR A 84 13.30 12.37 -18.59
CA THR A 84 13.81 11.66 -19.76
C THR A 84 13.70 10.15 -19.57
N VAL A 85 13.78 9.40 -20.67
CA VAL A 85 13.82 7.92 -20.62
C VAL A 85 15.02 7.42 -19.81
N ILE A 86 16.14 8.16 -19.83
CA ILE A 86 17.34 7.84 -19.07
C ILE A 86 17.06 7.97 -17.57
N ASP A 87 16.44 9.09 -17.14
CA ASP A 87 16.07 9.30 -15.74
C ASP A 87 15.17 8.17 -15.22
N LEU A 88 14.16 7.77 -16.00
CA LEU A 88 13.27 6.68 -15.62
C LEU A 88 14.01 5.35 -15.48
N ALA A 89 14.93 5.05 -16.41
CA ALA A 89 15.71 3.82 -16.39
C ALA A 89 16.68 3.77 -15.20
N GLU A 90 17.28 4.90 -14.82
CA GLU A 90 18.13 5.00 -13.63
C GLU A 90 17.34 4.77 -12.34
N GLN A 91 16.15 5.38 -12.22
CA GLN A 91 15.28 5.20 -11.05
C GLN A 91 14.81 3.75 -10.89
N MET A 92 14.48 3.07 -12.00
CA MET A 92 14.14 1.65 -11.96
C MET A 92 15.34 0.77 -11.54
N ARG A 93 16.55 1.10 -11.99
CA ARG A 93 17.77 0.35 -11.61
C ARG A 93 18.18 0.58 -10.15
N ALA A 94 17.90 1.76 -9.61
CA ALA A 94 18.19 2.11 -8.23
C ALA A 94 17.19 1.52 -7.23
N PHE A 95 16.04 1.00 -7.71
CA PHE A 95 15.04 0.38 -6.85
C PHE A 95 15.62 -0.89 -6.17
N PRO A 96 15.60 -0.98 -4.83
CA PRO A 96 16.12 -2.15 -4.13
C PRO A 96 15.33 -3.41 -4.49
N THR A 97 16.04 -4.46 -4.93
CA THR A 97 15.50 -5.81 -5.16
C THR A 97 15.90 -6.76 -4.04
#